data_AF-A0A7J8PNN6-F1
#
_entry.id   AF-A0A7J8PNN6-F1
#
_cell.length_a   1.000
_cell.length_b   1.000
_cell.length_c   1.000
_cell.angle_alpha   90.00
_cell.angle_beta   90.00
_cell.angle_gamma   90.00
#
_symmetry.space_group_name_H-M   'P 1'
#
loop_
_entity.id
_entity.type
_entity.pdbx_description
1 polymer ?
#
loop_
_entity_poly.entity_id
_entity_poly.type
_entity_poly.pdbx_seq_one_letter_code
_entity_poly.pdbx_strand_id
1 'polypeptide(L)'
;MKRVQSFAYAREAKVDKLITSLSQASPKSVNLNEKIFALTDGIIGSIAFGKIYGTDQFKDQVFHNVLGEAMNMLDSLLAEDFFPRIGRIIDALTGLSDHARPKPEQEDLVDFLTRLMKDESNSFRITENCVRAMLFDAFMGGIVTTSTTILRAMSELKKNPRRPQWLGKPYEFYLERFEGSRIDFRRSNFNLLLFGVGRQI
;
A
#
# COMPACT_ATOMS: atom_id res chain seq x y z
N MET A 1 5.39 -14.88 -9.24
CA MET A 1 4.95 -13.72 -10.06
C MET A 1 3.48 -13.74 -10.50
N LYS A 2 2.81 -14.90 -10.67
CA LYS A 2 1.40 -14.96 -11.13
C LYS A 2 0.41 -14.10 -10.32
N ARG A 3 0.55 -14.05 -8.99
CA ARG A 3 -0.30 -13.20 -8.11
C ARG A 3 -0.06 -11.69 -8.25
N VAL A 4 1.13 -11.24 -8.59
CA VAL A 4 1.39 -9.79 -8.80
C VAL A 4 0.78 -9.33 -10.12
N GLN A 5 0.86 -10.17 -11.15
CA GLN A 5 0.25 -9.91 -12.45
C GLN A 5 -1.28 -9.94 -12.39
N SER A 6 -1.88 -10.76 -11.52
CA SER A 6 -3.34 -10.82 -11.40
C SER A 6 -3.98 -9.53 -10.87
N PHE A 7 -3.21 -8.64 -10.25
CA PHE A 7 -3.70 -7.32 -9.81
C PHE A 7 -3.40 -6.18 -10.79
N ALA A 8 -2.88 -6.49 -11.99
CA ALA A 8 -2.61 -5.48 -13.01
C ALA A 8 -3.87 -4.67 -13.39
N TYR A 9 -5.03 -5.32 -13.47
CA TYR A 9 -6.31 -4.68 -13.79
C TYR A 9 -6.66 -3.55 -12.80
N ALA A 10 -6.43 -3.78 -11.50
CA ALA A 10 -6.75 -2.81 -10.46
C ALA A 10 -5.82 -1.60 -10.56
N ARG A 11 -4.53 -1.83 -10.84
CA ARG A 11 -3.56 -0.77 -11.06
C ARG A 11 -3.93 0.08 -12.28
N GLU A 12 -4.19 -0.57 -13.42
CA GLU A 12 -4.51 0.12 -14.68
C GLU A 12 -5.78 0.97 -14.55
N ALA A 13 -6.87 0.38 -14.03
CA ALA A 13 -8.12 1.11 -13.84
C ALA A 13 -7.98 2.34 -12.92
N LYS A 14 -7.19 2.24 -11.85
CA LYS A 14 -6.99 3.37 -10.92
C LYS A 14 -6.06 4.44 -11.51
N VAL A 15 -5.04 4.05 -12.26
CA VAL A 15 -4.15 4.99 -12.98
C VAL A 15 -4.92 5.74 -14.05
N ASP A 16 -5.76 5.07 -14.85
CA ASP A 16 -6.57 5.72 -15.88
C ASP A 16 -7.55 6.73 -15.27
N LYS A 17 -8.16 6.40 -14.13
CA LYS A 17 -9.01 7.32 -13.38
C LYS A 17 -8.23 8.56 -12.91
N LEU A 18 -7.00 8.38 -12.43
CA LEU A 18 -6.13 9.49 -12.03
C LEU A 18 -5.80 10.39 -13.22
N ILE A 19 -5.35 9.82 -14.34
CA ILE A 19 -4.98 10.57 -15.55
C ILE A 19 -6.18 11.39 -16.05
N THR A 20 -7.36 10.76 -16.12
CA THR A 20 -8.60 11.42 -16.53
C THR A 20 -8.97 12.56 -15.59
N SER A 21 -8.85 12.36 -14.28
CA SER A 21 -9.13 13.41 -13.29
C SER A 21 -8.16 14.58 -13.40
N LEU A 22 -6.87 14.32 -13.68
CA LEU A 22 -5.86 15.36 -13.86
C LEU A 22 -6.05 16.12 -15.16
N SER A 23 -6.40 15.45 -16.26
CA SER A 23 -6.62 16.10 -17.55
C SER A 23 -7.84 17.03 -17.51
N GLN A 24 -8.91 16.63 -16.84
CA GLN A 24 -10.12 17.45 -16.67
C GLN A 24 -9.92 18.65 -15.74
N ALA A 25 -8.96 18.58 -14.82
CA ALA A 25 -8.73 19.65 -13.86
C ALA A 25 -7.98 20.85 -14.47
N SER A 26 -7.40 20.74 -15.67
CA SER A 26 -6.73 21.86 -16.33
C SER A 26 -7.72 22.99 -16.68
N PRO A 27 -7.41 24.28 -16.41
CA PRO A 27 -6.14 24.84 -15.93
C PRO A 27 -6.05 25.04 -14.39
N LYS A 28 -6.98 24.48 -13.62
CA LYS A 28 -7.07 24.67 -12.16
C LYS A 28 -5.93 23.95 -11.43
N SER A 29 -5.43 24.56 -10.35
CA SER A 29 -4.47 23.91 -9.45
C SER A 29 -5.08 22.68 -8.78
N VAL A 30 -4.33 21.57 -8.77
CA VAL A 30 -4.76 20.29 -8.17
C VAL A 30 -3.89 19.95 -6.96
N ASN A 31 -4.50 19.47 -5.88
CA ASN A 31 -3.78 18.88 -4.75
C ASN A 31 -3.32 17.46 -5.11
N LEU A 32 -2.04 17.31 -5.47
CA LEU A 32 -1.49 16.00 -5.86
C LEU A 32 -1.43 15.01 -4.70
N ASN A 33 -1.27 15.46 -3.45
CA ASN A 33 -1.27 14.56 -2.30
C ASN A 33 -2.59 13.80 -2.24
N GLU A 34 -3.71 14.51 -2.29
CA GLU A 34 -5.05 13.92 -2.28
C GLU A 34 -5.24 12.91 -3.41
N LYS A 35 -4.82 13.26 -4.64
CA LYS A 35 -4.99 12.37 -5.80
C LYS A 35 -4.09 11.13 -5.76
N ILE A 36 -2.87 11.25 -5.25
CA ILE A 36 -1.93 10.12 -5.11
C ILE A 36 -2.32 9.21 -3.96
N PHE A 37 -2.82 9.77 -2.85
CA PHE A 37 -3.40 8.96 -1.78
C PHE A 37 -4.60 8.17 -2.30
N ALA A 38 -5.54 8.81 -3.00
CA ALA A 38 -6.68 8.09 -3.59
C ALA A 38 -6.28 7.00 -4.60
N LEU A 39 -5.19 7.21 -5.37
CA LEU A 39 -4.64 6.20 -6.27
C LEU A 39 -4.10 4.99 -5.50
N THR A 40 -3.19 5.23 -4.56
CA THR A 40 -2.50 4.15 -3.82
C THR A 40 -3.48 3.39 -2.95
N ASP A 41 -4.37 4.11 -2.27
CA ASP A 41 -5.48 3.57 -1.52
C ASP A 41 -6.34 2.64 -2.37
N GLY A 42 -6.78 3.11 -3.53
CA GLY A 42 -7.60 2.32 -4.44
C GLY A 42 -6.90 1.05 -4.93
N ILE A 43 -5.57 1.07 -5.12
CA ILE A 43 -4.79 -0.11 -5.54
C ILE A 43 -4.60 -1.08 -4.37
N ILE A 44 -4.06 -0.60 -3.25
CA ILE A 44 -3.71 -1.43 -2.09
C ILE A 44 -4.96 -1.98 -1.43
N GLY A 45 -6.03 -1.19 -1.31
CA GLY A 45 -7.32 -1.66 -0.81
C GLY A 45 -7.96 -2.72 -1.69
N SER A 46 -7.83 -2.62 -3.02
CA SER A 46 -8.31 -3.67 -3.94
C SER A 46 -7.51 -4.97 -3.83
N ILE A 47 -6.21 -4.89 -3.49
CA ILE A 47 -5.35 -6.06 -3.29
C ILE A 47 -5.62 -6.72 -1.93
N ALA A 48 -5.71 -5.91 -0.87
CA ALA A 48 -5.89 -6.38 0.49
C ALA A 48 -7.32 -6.88 0.73
N PHE A 49 -8.32 -6.10 0.32
CA PHE A 49 -9.75 -6.32 0.66
C PHE A 49 -10.61 -6.67 -0.56
N GLY A 50 -10.01 -6.86 -1.74
CA GLY A 50 -10.71 -7.31 -2.94
C GLY A 50 -11.78 -6.33 -3.44
N LYS A 51 -12.82 -6.88 -4.08
CA LYS A 51 -13.94 -6.09 -4.67
C LYS A 51 -14.79 -5.35 -3.60
N ILE A 52 -14.69 -5.75 -2.33
CA ILE A 52 -15.46 -5.14 -1.23
C ILE A 52 -15.00 -3.71 -0.94
N TYR A 53 -13.71 -3.42 -1.17
CA TYR A 53 -13.09 -2.12 -0.91
C TYR A 53 -13.77 -0.93 -1.60
N GLY A 54 -14.44 -1.17 -2.74
CA GLY A 54 -15.11 -0.13 -3.53
C GLY A 54 -16.62 -0.02 -3.33
N THR A 55 -17.21 -0.76 -2.37
CA THR A 55 -18.65 -0.75 -2.11
C THR A 55 -19.06 0.47 -1.28
N ASP A 56 -20.36 0.81 -1.25
CA ASP A 56 -20.89 1.95 -0.48
C ASP A 56 -20.58 1.87 1.04
N GLN A 57 -20.22 0.68 1.53
CA GLN A 57 -19.77 0.44 2.91
C GLN A 57 -18.40 1.09 3.22
N PHE A 58 -17.61 1.45 2.20
CA PHE A 58 -16.22 1.93 2.31
C PHE A 58 -16.04 3.40 1.92
N LYS A 59 -17.13 4.11 1.63
CA LYS A 59 -17.07 5.51 1.19
C LYS A 59 -16.32 6.39 2.19
N ASP A 60 -15.35 7.15 1.66
CA ASP A 60 -14.57 8.31 2.15
C ASP A 60 -14.28 8.50 3.67
N GLN A 61 -15.22 8.22 4.57
CA GLN A 61 -15.06 8.38 6.02
C GLN A 61 -14.25 7.28 6.69
N VAL A 62 -14.35 6.03 6.23
CA VAL A 62 -13.59 4.92 6.84
C VAL A 62 -12.09 5.16 6.66
N PHE A 63 -11.64 5.55 5.46
CA PHE A 63 -10.22 5.77 5.19
C PHE A 63 -9.61 6.94 5.97
N HIS A 64 -10.28 8.10 6.01
CA HIS A 64 -9.75 9.25 6.74
C HIS A 64 -9.62 8.99 8.24
N ASN A 65 -10.58 8.24 8.81
CA ASN A 65 -10.51 7.80 10.20
C ASN A 65 -9.40 6.76 10.39
N VAL A 66 -9.30 5.77 9.50
CA VAL A 66 -8.27 4.71 9.57
C VAL A 66 -6.87 5.28 9.43
N LEU A 67 -6.62 6.14 8.43
CA LEU A 67 -5.32 6.76 8.21
C LEU A 67 -4.95 7.71 9.35
N GLY A 68 -5.91 8.54 9.80
CA GLY A 68 -5.69 9.48 10.91
C GLY A 68 -5.42 8.74 12.23
N GLU A 69 -6.19 7.71 12.53
CA GLU A 69 -5.95 6.86 13.68
C GLU A 69 -4.64 6.10 13.57
N ALA A 70 -4.30 5.55 12.40
CA ALA A 70 -3.03 4.86 12.18
C ALA A 70 -1.80 5.77 12.34
N MET A 71 -1.89 7.03 11.88
CA MET A 71 -0.82 8.01 12.07
C MET A 71 -0.69 8.41 13.54
N ASN A 72 -1.80 8.58 14.26
CA ASN A 72 -1.79 8.79 15.71
C ASN A 72 -1.25 7.56 16.46
N MET A 73 -1.49 6.35 15.94
CA MET A 73 -0.99 5.09 16.51
C MET A 73 0.50 4.85 16.26
N LEU A 74 1.04 5.24 15.09
CA LEU A 74 2.47 5.16 14.80
C LEU A 74 3.30 6.07 15.72
N ASP A 75 2.67 7.11 16.28
CA ASP A 75 3.24 7.96 17.31
C ASP A 75 3.13 7.34 18.72
N SER A 76 2.22 6.37 18.93
CA SER A 76 2.04 5.65 20.20
C SER A 76 2.86 4.34 20.22
N LEU A 77 3.87 4.27 21.07
CA LEU A 77 4.78 3.11 21.17
C LEU A 77 4.18 1.87 21.88
N LEU A 78 2.88 1.85 22.21
CA LEU A 78 2.27 0.83 23.08
C LEU A 78 1.28 -0.08 22.34
N ALA A 79 1.53 -1.39 22.41
CA ALA A 79 0.69 -2.42 21.78
C ALA A 79 -0.67 -2.63 22.48
N GLU A 80 -0.87 -2.15 23.71
CA GLU A 80 -2.13 -2.34 24.46
C GLU A 80 -3.27 -1.46 23.91
N ASP A 81 -2.96 -0.28 23.36
CA ASP A 81 -3.94 0.59 22.70
C ASP A 81 -4.21 0.16 21.24
N PHE A 82 -3.36 -0.71 20.69
CA PHE A 82 -3.33 -1.12 19.29
C PHE A 82 -4.46 -2.10 18.94
N PHE A 83 -4.59 -3.19 19.71
CA PHE A 83 -5.48 -4.30 19.35
C PHE A 83 -6.98 -3.97 19.35
N PRO A 84 -7.54 -3.25 20.34
CA PRO A 84 -8.96 -2.95 20.35
C PRO A 84 -9.38 -1.99 19.22
N ARG A 85 -8.52 -1.03 18.87
CA ARG A 85 -8.84 0.01 17.86
C ARG A 85 -8.65 -0.53 16.43
N ILE A 86 -7.61 -1.33 16.18
CA ILE A 86 -7.43 -2.04 14.90
C ILE A 86 -8.50 -3.12 14.71
N GLY A 87 -8.95 -3.74 15.80
CA GLY A 87 -10.12 -4.61 15.82
C GLY A 87 -11.31 -4.00 15.06
N ARG A 88 -11.75 -2.84 15.54
CA ARG A 88 -12.90 -2.12 14.95
C ARG A 88 -12.67 -1.68 13.51
N ILE A 89 -11.46 -1.22 13.19
CA ILE A 89 -11.09 -0.82 11.83
C ILE A 89 -11.22 -2.01 10.89
N ILE A 90 -10.62 -3.14 11.24
CA ILE A 90 -10.66 -4.33 10.39
C ILE A 90 -12.06 -4.90 10.33
N ASP A 91 -12.82 -4.92 11.43
CA ASP A 91 -14.20 -5.39 11.43
C ASP A 91 -15.07 -4.53 10.49
N ALA A 92 -14.87 -3.20 10.50
CA ALA A 92 -15.50 -2.30 9.54
C ALA A 92 -15.02 -2.54 8.10
N LEU A 93 -13.75 -2.91 7.90
CA LEU A 93 -13.14 -3.12 6.58
C LEU A 93 -13.38 -4.52 5.97
N THR A 94 -13.76 -5.50 6.77
CA THR A 94 -13.86 -6.89 6.34
C THR A 94 -15.24 -7.47 6.52
N GLY A 95 -16.09 -6.83 7.34
CA GLY A 95 -17.40 -7.36 7.69
C GLY A 95 -17.31 -8.71 8.39
N LEU A 96 -16.17 -9.04 9.02
CA LEU A 96 -15.92 -10.37 9.65
C LEU A 96 -16.97 -10.78 10.69
N SER A 97 -17.74 -9.82 11.19
CA SER A 97 -18.86 -10.05 12.11
C SER A 97 -20.11 -10.65 11.44
N ASP A 98 -20.24 -10.61 10.11
CA ASP A 98 -21.41 -11.11 9.36
C ASP A 98 -20.98 -12.11 8.27
N HIS A 99 -21.49 -13.35 8.38
CA HIS A 99 -21.03 -14.53 7.63
C HIS A 99 -21.41 -14.56 6.12
N ALA A 100 -21.51 -13.43 5.43
CA ALA A 100 -21.96 -13.38 4.04
C ALA A 100 -21.11 -12.48 3.13
N ARG A 101 -19.78 -12.65 3.14
CA ARG A 101 -18.93 -12.12 2.07
C ARG A 101 -19.20 -12.89 0.76
N PRO A 102 -19.54 -12.21 -0.36
CA PRO A 102 -19.58 -12.88 -1.65
C PRO A 102 -18.18 -13.39 -1.98
N LYS A 103 -18.05 -14.70 -2.21
CA LYS A 103 -16.77 -15.33 -2.56
C LYS A 103 -16.23 -14.67 -3.84
N PRO A 104 -15.06 -14.02 -3.80
CA PRO A 104 -14.50 -13.44 -5.00
C PRO A 104 -14.09 -14.55 -5.98
N GLU A 105 -14.11 -14.24 -7.28
CA GLU A 105 -13.61 -15.15 -8.33
C GLU A 105 -12.12 -15.48 -8.14
N GLN A 106 -11.40 -14.63 -7.42
CA GLN A 106 -10.00 -14.79 -7.09
C GLN A 106 -9.77 -14.55 -5.59
N GLU A 107 -9.08 -15.48 -4.93
CA GLU A 107 -8.69 -15.39 -3.52
C GLU A 107 -7.90 -14.10 -3.25
N ASP A 108 -8.38 -13.27 -2.34
CA ASP A 108 -7.66 -12.10 -1.85
C ASP A 108 -6.97 -12.35 -0.50
N LEU A 109 -6.32 -11.32 0.05
CA LEU A 109 -5.54 -11.46 1.28
C LEU A 109 -6.42 -11.83 2.49
N VAL A 110 -7.65 -11.30 2.57
CA VAL A 110 -8.60 -11.63 3.64
C VAL A 110 -8.97 -13.11 3.57
N ASP A 111 -9.31 -13.62 2.39
CA ASP A 111 -9.69 -15.02 2.21
C ASP A 111 -8.51 -15.96 2.50
N PHE A 112 -7.31 -15.60 2.03
CA PHE A 112 -6.09 -16.35 2.26
C PHE A 112 -5.77 -16.47 3.76
N LEU A 113 -5.76 -15.35 4.49
CA LEU A 113 -5.45 -15.34 5.91
C LEU A 113 -6.54 -16.03 6.75
N THR A 114 -7.81 -15.85 6.38
CA THR A 114 -8.94 -16.53 7.03
C THR A 114 -8.86 -18.05 6.83
N ARG A 115 -8.46 -18.50 5.64
CA ARG A 115 -8.25 -19.92 5.38
C ARG A 115 -7.10 -20.48 6.22
N LEU A 116 -5.99 -19.76 6.34
CA LEU A 116 -4.87 -20.18 7.19
C LEU A 116 -5.25 -20.23 8.68
N MET A 117 -6.10 -19.30 9.13
CA MET A 117 -6.62 -19.28 10.49
C MET A 117 -7.53 -20.50 10.80
N LYS A 118 -8.35 -20.92 9.83
CA LYS A 118 -9.28 -22.06 9.96
C LYS A 118 -8.60 -23.43 9.80
N ASP A 119 -7.35 -23.46 9.35
CA ASP A 119 -6.61 -24.70 9.15
C ASP A 119 -5.98 -25.18 10.47
N GLU A 120 -6.65 -26.14 11.11
CA GLU A 120 -6.23 -26.73 12.40
C GLU A 120 -4.95 -27.57 12.31
N SER A 121 -4.45 -27.88 11.10
CA SER A 121 -3.23 -28.66 10.89
C SER A 121 -1.93 -27.84 10.99
N ASN A 122 -2.04 -26.51 11.08
CA ASN A 122 -0.89 -25.63 11.19
C ASN A 122 -0.21 -25.76 12.56
N SER A 123 1.12 -25.89 12.54
CA SER A 123 1.97 -25.94 13.75
C SER A 123 1.88 -24.67 14.61
N PHE A 124 1.37 -23.57 14.06
CA PHE A 124 1.16 -22.30 14.74
C PHE A 124 -0.31 -21.88 14.67
N ARG A 125 -0.91 -21.57 15.83
CA ARG A 125 -2.28 -21.06 15.92
C ARG A 125 -2.32 -19.58 15.56
N ILE A 126 -2.76 -19.28 14.34
CA ILE A 126 -3.06 -17.90 13.94
C ILE A 126 -4.36 -17.49 14.63
N THR A 127 -4.32 -16.46 15.47
CA THR A 127 -5.53 -15.89 16.08
C THR A 127 -6.18 -14.89 15.15
N GLU A 128 -7.47 -14.62 15.35
CA GLU A 128 -8.19 -13.58 14.62
C GLU A 128 -7.49 -12.21 14.74
N ASN A 129 -6.97 -11.87 15.92
CA ASN A 129 -6.19 -10.65 16.14
C ASN A 129 -4.91 -10.61 15.31
N CYS A 130 -4.25 -11.75 15.08
CA CYS A 130 -3.10 -11.82 14.17
C CYS A 130 -3.52 -11.56 12.72
N VAL A 131 -4.66 -12.12 12.26
CA VAL A 131 -5.18 -11.85 10.91
C VAL A 131 -5.48 -10.37 10.73
N ARG A 132 -6.18 -9.77 11.70
CA ARG A 132 -6.48 -8.33 11.70
C ARG A 132 -5.22 -7.48 11.63
N ALA A 133 -4.21 -7.78 12.45
CA ALA A 133 -2.94 -7.07 12.46
C ALA A 133 -2.19 -7.20 11.12
N MET A 134 -2.14 -8.41 10.54
CA MET A 134 -1.47 -8.63 9.25
C MET A 134 -2.15 -7.90 8.08
N LEU A 135 -3.49 -7.87 8.05
CA LEU A 135 -4.24 -7.11 7.04
C LEU A 135 -3.98 -5.61 7.15
N PHE A 136 -3.98 -5.10 8.38
CA PHE A 136 -3.70 -3.68 8.65
C PHE A 136 -2.27 -3.30 8.26
N ASP A 137 -1.28 -4.09 8.67
CA ASP A 137 0.13 -3.86 8.36
C ASP A 137 0.37 -3.84 6.84
N ALA A 138 -0.16 -4.82 6.12
CA ALA A 138 -0.04 -4.89 4.66
C ALA A 138 -0.68 -3.68 3.97
N PHE A 139 -1.85 -3.24 4.44
CA PHE A 139 -2.55 -2.08 3.89
C PHE A 139 -1.80 -0.77 4.16
N MET A 140 -1.45 -0.50 5.42
CA MET A 140 -0.78 0.73 5.82
C MET A 140 0.64 0.85 5.26
N GLY A 141 1.41 -0.24 5.34
CA GLY A 141 2.76 -0.30 4.78
C GLY A 141 2.77 -0.05 3.27
N GLY A 142 1.76 -0.54 2.55
CA GLY A 142 1.58 -0.31 1.12
C GLY A 142 1.25 1.15 0.79
N ILE A 143 0.34 1.78 1.54
CA ILE A 143 -0.14 3.14 1.23
C ILE A 143 0.93 4.19 1.48
N VAL A 144 1.55 4.19 2.67
CA VAL A 144 2.45 5.28 3.09
C VAL A 144 3.72 5.30 2.23
N THR A 145 4.32 4.13 1.99
CA THR A 145 5.56 4.02 1.23
C THR A 145 5.35 4.35 -0.25
N THR A 146 4.30 3.80 -0.87
CA THR A 146 4.00 4.02 -2.29
C THR A 146 3.61 5.48 -2.56
N SER A 147 2.77 6.08 -1.72
CA SER A 147 2.34 7.48 -1.87
C SER A 147 3.53 8.43 -1.80
N THR A 148 4.37 8.26 -0.79
CA THR A 148 5.56 9.10 -0.58
C THR A 148 6.54 8.94 -1.75
N THR A 149 6.71 7.72 -2.26
CA THR A 149 7.59 7.44 -3.39
C THR A 149 7.09 8.12 -4.67
N ILE A 150 5.80 8.01 -4.99
CA ILE A 150 5.20 8.67 -6.17
C ILE A 150 5.32 10.19 -6.04
N LEU A 151 4.96 10.75 -4.88
CA LEU A 151 5.05 12.19 -4.62
C LEU A 151 6.47 12.71 -4.79
N ARG A 152 7.46 12.01 -4.22
CA ARG A 152 8.87 12.37 -4.39
C ARG A 152 9.30 12.25 -5.84
N ALA A 153 8.97 11.16 -6.52
CA ALA A 153 9.31 10.98 -7.93
C ALA A 153 8.74 12.13 -8.79
N MET A 154 7.47 12.49 -8.60
CA MET A 154 6.84 13.60 -9.33
C MET A 154 7.46 14.97 -8.99
N SER A 155 7.79 15.20 -7.71
CA SER A 155 8.47 16.42 -7.27
C SER A 155 9.83 16.56 -7.96
N GLU A 156 10.61 15.48 -8.00
CA GLU A 156 11.94 15.47 -8.62
C GLU A 156 11.86 15.62 -10.14
N LEU A 157 10.91 14.95 -10.81
CA LEU A 157 10.67 15.10 -12.25
C LEU A 157 10.31 16.56 -12.63
N LYS A 158 9.54 17.25 -11.78
CA LYS A 158 9.19 18.66 -12.00
C LYS A 158 10.40 19.58 -11.84
N LYS A 159 11.28 19.31 -10.86
CA LYS A 159 12.44 20.15 -10.57
C LYS A 159 13.53 20.06 -11.63
N ASN A 160 13.69 18.93 -12.32
CA ASN A 160 14.83 18.72 -13.21
C ASN A 160 14.44 18.07 -14.55
N PRO A 161 13.88 18.83 -15.51
CA PRO A 161 13.41 18.27 -16.78
C PRO A 161 14.52 17.88 -17.78
N ARG A 162 15.79 18.32 -17.63
CA ARG A 162 16.92 17.96 -18.51
C ARG A 162 18.29 18.06 -17.78
N ARG A 163 19.04 16.93 -17.72
CA ARG A 163 20.49 16.66 -17.39
C ARG A 163 21.36 17.79 -16.76
N PRO A 164 22.29 17.54 -15.80
CA PRO A 164 23.58 16.82 -16.06
C PRO A 164 24.42 16.24 -14.84
N GLN A 165 25.52 15.54 -15.20
CA GLN A 165 26.81 15.23 -14.51
C GLN A 165 26.80 14.58 -13.09
N TRP A 166 27.09 13.27 -13.05
CA TRP A 166 26.66 12.32 -12.00
C TRP A 166 27.68 11.96 -10.91
N LEU A 167 28.87 12.57 -10.88
CA LEU A 167 29.90 12.26 -9.87
C LEU A 167 29.88 13.29 -8.74
N GLY A 168 29.61 12.82 -7.50
CA GLY A 168 29.80 13.60 -6.27
C GLY A 168 28.54 14.23 -5.64
N LYS A 169 27.33 13.94 -6.15
CA LYS A 169 26.09 14.56 -5.65
C LYS A 169 25.11 13.53 -5.07
N PRO A 170 25.20 13.17 -3.78
CA PRO A 170 24.37 12.12 -3.18
C PRO A 170 22.91 12.53 -2.92
N TYR A 171 22.61 13.83 -2.88
CA TYR A 171 21.29 14.36 -2.55
C TYR A 171 20.45 14.79 -3.76
N GLU A 172 20.96 14.61 -4.98
CA GLU A 172 20.24 14.94 -6.22
C GLU A 172 19.69 13.68 -6.89
N PHE A 173 18.47 13.78 -7.43
CA PHE A 173 17.79 12.66 -8.10
C PHE A 173 18.31 12.45 -9.52
N TYR A 174 18.61 11.18 -9.84
CA TYR A 174 19.30 10.82 -11.06
C TYR A 174 18.92 9.40 -11.55
N LEU A 175 18.11 9.30 -12.60
CA LEU A 175 17.68 8.01 -13.18
C LEU A 175 18.86 7.21 -13.76
N GLU A 176 19.74 7.88 -14.50
CA GLU A 176 20.89 7.28 -15.20
C GLU A 176 21.97 6.75 -14.23
N ARG A 177 21.89 7.09 -12.92
CA ARG A 177 22.81 6.57 -11.88
C ARG A 177 22.82 5.05 -11.80
N PHE A 178 21.69 4.42 -12.10
CA PHE A 178 21.54 2.97 -12.02
C PHE A 178 21.84 2.28 -13.35
N GLU A 179 21.94 3.03 -14.45
CA GLU A 179 22.22 2.50 -15.79
C GLU A 179 23.69 2.07 -15.89
N GLY A 180 23.92 0.78 -16.19
CA GLY A 180 25.27 0.20 -16.22
C GLY A 180 25.95 0.06 -14.85
N SER A 181 25.27 0.40 -13.75
CA SER A 181 25.82 0.26 -12.39
C SER A 181 25.94 -1.22 -12.00
N ARG A 182 27.04 -1.60 -11.34
CA ARG A 182 27.25 -2.96 -10.79
C ARG A 182 26.48 -3.19 -9.48
N ILE A 183 25.46 -2.38 -9.19
CA ILE A 183 24.67 -2.52 -7.98
C ILE A 183 23.85 -3.81 -8.12
N ASP A 184 24.27 -4.85 -7.40
CA ASP A 184 23.51 -6.09 -7.35
C ASP A 184 22.22 -5.87 -6.54
N PHE A 185 21.11 -5.72 -7.26
CA PHE A 185 19.77 -5.62 -6.68
C PHE A 185 19.30 -6.94 -6.04
N ARG A 186 20.05 -8.05 -6.18
CA ARG A 186 19.74 -9.35 -5.57
C ARG A 186 20.16 -9.47 -4.10
N ARG A 187 20.20 -8.34 -3.38
CA ARG A 187 20.33 -8.26 -1.92
C ARG A 187 21.70 -8.68 -1.35
N SER A 188 22.73 -8.83 -2.19
CA SER A 188 24.12 -9.14 -1.76
C SER A 188 24.96 -7.91 -1.44
N ASN A 189 24.51 -6.72 -1.85
CA ASN A 189 25.23 -5.45 -1.68
C ASN A 189 24.45 -4.49 -0.76
N PHE A 190 25.08 -4.06 0.34
CA PHE A 190 24.48 -3.17 1.36
C PHE A 190 24.47 -1.68 0.98
N ASN A 191 24.87 -1.35 -0.25
CA ASN A 191 24.96 0.02 -0.72
C ASN A 191 23.59 0.62 -1.14
N LEU A 192 22.55 -0.20 -1.25
CA LEU A 192 21.19 0.24 -1.58
C LEU A 192 20.16 -0.60 -0.81
N LEU A 193 19.46 0.04 0.13
CA LEU A 193 18.55 -0.62 1.08
C LEU A 193 17.10 -0.14 0.93
N LEU A 194 16.64 0.08 -0.30
CA LEU A 194 15.33 0.69 -0.57
C LEU A 194 14.16 -0.12 0.05
N PHE A 195 14.34 -1.43 0.15
CA PHE A 195 13.37 -2.35 0.75
C PHE A 195 13.93 -3.05 2.00
N GLY A 196 15.00 -2.53 2.62
CA GLY A 196 15.70 -3.16 3.75
C GLY A 196 16.81 -4.14 3.34
N VAL A 197 17.27 -4.97 4.28
CA VAL A 197 18.21 -6.12 4.10
C VAL A 197 17.89 -7.26 5.09
N GLY A 198 18.28 -8.49 4.75
CA GLY A 198 18.25 -9.63 5.68
C GLY A 198 16.90 -10.34 5.79
N ARG A 199 16.66 -11.00 6.94
CA ARG A 199 15.51 -11.89 7.18
C ARG A 199 14.16 -11.18 7.35
N GLN A 200 14.16 -9.84 7.41
CA GLN A 200 12.97 -9.02 7.65
C GLN A 200 12.44 -8.33 6.37
N ILE A 201 12.84 -8.81 5.16
CA ILE A 201 12.34 -8.34 3.86
C ILE A 201 11.62 -9.42 3.06
#